data_AF-A0A9Q5DAI3-F1
#
_entry.id   AF-A0A9Q5DAI3-F1
#
_cell.length_a   1.000
_cell.length_b   1.000
_cell.length_c   1.000
_cell.angle_alpha   90.00
_cell.angle_beta   90.00
_cell.angle_gamma   90.00
#
_symmetry.space_group_name_H-M   'P 1'
#
loop_
_entity.id
_entity.type
_entity.pdbx_description
1 polymer ?
#
loop_
_entity_poly.entity_id
_entity_poly.type
_entity_poly.pdbx_seq_one_letter_code
_entity_poly.pdbx_strand_id
1 'polypeptide(L)' 'MNHEPYDPAKAEEEDKEPILKRLRESIFPIQPTDSLPVRMLKNSGFYLFAIMFGLVSLALVSAIMFVL' A
#
# COMPACT_ATOMS: atom_id res chain seq x y z
N MET A 1 -26.95 20.56 -10.63
CA MET A 1 -25.53 20.38 -10.30
C MET A 1 -25.36 20.79 -8.85
N ASN A 2 -25.18 19.83 -7.95
CA ASN A 2 -24.94 20.13 -6.54
C ASN A 2 -23.47 20.53 -6.42
N HIS A 3 -23.22 21.81 -6.20
CA HIS A 3 -21.88 22.27 -5.83
C HIS A 3 -21.66 21.91 -4.38
N GLU A 4 -21.03 20.76 -4.13
CA GLU A 4 -20.46 20.54 -2.80
C GLU A 4 -19.47 21.68 -2.51
N PRO A 5 -19.55 22.32 -1.35
CA PRO A 5 -18.64 23.41 -1.01
C PRO A 5 -17.21 22.88 -1.03
N TYR A 6 -16.33 23.56 -1.78
CA TYR A 6 -14.90 23.26 -1.81
C TYR A 6 -14.35 23.41 -0.38
N ASP A 7 -14.11 22.26 0.26
CA ASP A 7 -13.51 22.18 1.58
C ASP A 7 -11.98 22.04 1.43
N PRO A 8 -11.21 23.12 1.64
CA PRO A 8 -9.75 23.07 1.51
C PRO A 8 -9.11 22.09 2.50
N ALA A 9 -9.80 21.74 3.60
CA ALA A 9 -9.28 20.78 4.57
C ALA A 9 -9.20 19.35 4.01
N LYS A 10 -10.11 18.96 3.09
CA LYS A 10 -10.06 17.63 2.48
C LYS A 10 -8.97 17.49 1.42
N ALA A 11 -8.69 18.55 0.67
CA ALA A 11 -7.62 18.55 -0.34
C ALA A 11 -6.22 18.44 0.31
N GLU A 12 -6.04 19.03 1.50
CA GLU A 12 -4.79 18.95 2.25
C GLU A 12 -4.54 17.60 2.94
N GLU A 13 -5.59 16.84 3.22
CA GLU A 13 -5.47 15.49 3.81
C GLU A 13 -5.08 14.45 2.77
N GLU A 14 -5.55 14.59 1.52
CA GLU A 14 -5.25 13.65 0.44
C GLU A 14 -3.74 13.61 0.16
N ASP A 15 -3.07 14.77 0.15
CA ASP A 15 -1.62 14.89 -0.14
C ASP A 15 -0.69 14.49 1.01
N LYS A 16 -1.23 14.25 2.20
CA LYS A 16 -0.45 13.77 3.35
C LYS A 16 -0.40 12.25 3.45
N GLU A 17 -1.12 11.53 2.59
CA GLU A 17 -1.08 10.08 2.61
C GLU A 17 0.24 9.56 2.03
N PRO A 18 0.99 8.71 2.77
CA PRO A 18 2.26 8.19 2.28
C PRO A 18 2.05 7.47 0.96
N ILE A 19 2.97 7.66 0.00
CA ILE A 19 2.89 7.11 -1.36
C ILE A 19 2.67 5.58 -1.34
N LEU A 20 3.28 4.89 -0.38
CA LEU A 20 3.10 3.45 -0.15
C LEU A 20 1.69 3.08 0.28
N LYS A 21 1.00 3.95 1.03
CA LYS A 21 -0.40 3.77 1.41
C LYS A 21 -1.32 3.96 0.21
N ARG A 22 -1.11 5.00 -0.60
CA ARG A 22 -1.83 5.23 -1.87
C ARG A 22 -1.68 4.04 -2.84
N LEU A 23 -0.46 3.51 -3.00
CA LEU A 23 -0.20 2.34 -3.84
C LEU A 23 -0.87 1.06 -3.28
N ARG A 24 -0.84 0.90 -1.96
CA ARG A 24 -1.47 -0.25 -1.31
C ARG A 24 -2.99 -0.21 -1.47
N GLU A 25 -3.61 0.95 -1.29
CA GLU A 25 -5.05 1.12 -1.41
C GLU A 25 -5.55 1.01 -2.85
N SER A 26 -4.71 1.33 -3.85
CA SER A 26 -5.06 1.11 -5.26
C SER A 26 -5.04 -0.36 -5.67
N ILE A 27 -4.13 -1.17 -5.13
CA ILE A 27 -4.03 -2.61 -5.45
C ILE A 27 -4.95 -3.45 -4.56
N PHE A 28 -5.04 -3.12 -3.27
CA PHE A 28 -5.89 -3.81 -2.30
C PHE A 28 -6.74 -2.81 -1.52
N PRO A 29 -7.83 -2.29 -2.12
CA PRO A 29 -8.74 -1.38 -1.45
C PRO A 29 -9.37 -2.09 -0.25
N ILE A 30 -9.15 -1.51 0.93
CA ILE A 30 -9.76 -1.94 2.18
C ILE A 30 -11.03 -1.12 2.35
N GLN A 31 -12.19 -1.76 2.21
CA GLN A 31 -13.44 -1.07 2.43
C GLN A 31 -13.75 -1.02 3.94
N PRO A 32 -14.32 0.08 4.47
CA PRO A 32 -14.74 0.14 5.87
C PRO A 32 -15.89 -0.84 6.20
N THR A 33 -16.56 -1.37 5.18
CA THR A 33 -17.56 -2.44 5.26
C THR A 33 -16.95 -3.85 5.33
N ASP A 34 -15.64 -3.99 5.08
CA ASP A 34 -14.96 -5.28 5.20
C ASP A 34 -14.94 -5.73 6.66
N SER A 35 -15.35 -6.97 6.91
CA SER A 35 -15.27 -7.56 8.25
C SER A 35 -13.82 -7.58 8.75
N LEU A 36 -13.63 -7.36 10.06
CA LEU A 36 -12.31 -7.37 10.72
C LEU A 36 -11.34 -8.46 10.22
N PRO A 37 -11.75 -9.74 10.05
CA PRO A 37 -10.86 -10.77 9.52
C PRO A 37 -10.44 -10.54 8.05
N VAL A 38 -11.34 -10.07 7.19
CA VAL A 38 -11.04 -9.80 5.76
C VAL A 38 -10.07 -8.64 5.63
N ARG A 39 -10.23 -7.61 6.47
CA ARG A 39 -9.31 -6.48 6.54
C ARG A 39 -7.91 -6.90 7.00
N MET A 40 -7.81 -7.76 8.02
CA MET A 40 -6.52 -8.32 8.47
C MET A 40 -5.86 -9.18 7.39
N LEU A 41 -6.64 -9.99 6.67
CA LEU A 41 -6.12 -10.85 5.60
C LEU A 41 -5.51 -10.04 4.45
N LYS A 42 -6.21 -9.00 3.96
CA LYS A 42 -5.70 -8.07 2.93
C LYS A 42 -4.43 -7.35 3.39
N ASN A 43 -4.35 -6.97 4.67
CA ASN A 43 -3.17 -6.31 5.25
C ASN A 43 -1.98 -7.26 5.38
N SER A 44 -2.23 -8.50 5.78
CA SER A 44 -1.22 -9.55 5.92
C SER A 44 -0.65 -9.98 4.57
N GLY A 45 -1.50 -10.16 3.55
CA GLY A 45 -1.07 -10.54 2.21
C GLY A 45 -0.12 -9.52 1.57
N PHE A 46 -0.42 -8.23 1.69
CA PHE A 46 0.47 -7.17 1.20
C PHE A 46 1.82 -7.15 1.92
N TYR A 47 1.81 -7.34 3.24
CA TYR A 47 3.05 -7.34 4.04
C TYR A 47 3.94 -8.55 3.72
N LEU A 48 3.34 -9.74 3.57
CA LEU A 48 4.06 -10.94 3.15
C LEU A 48 4.66 -10.78 1.75
N PHE A 49 3.90 -10.23 0.81
CA PHE A 49 4.41 -9.94 -0.54
C PHE A 49 5.60 -8.97 -0.50
N ALA A 50 5.48 -7.87 0.25
CA ALA A 50 6.55 -6.88 0.38
C ALA A 50 7.84 -7.48 0.97
N ILE A 51 7.72 -8.30 2.02
CA ILE A 51 8.87 -9.02 2.60
C ILE A 51 9.48 -9.98 1.57
N MET A 52 8.65 -10.79 0.92
CA MET A 52 9.15 -11.79 -0.01
C MET A 52 9.86 -11.14 -1.20
N PHE A 53 9.29 -10.06 -1.74
CA PHE A 53 9.90 -9.26 -2.80
C PHE A 53 11.24 -8.67 -2.36
N GLY A 54 11.31 -8.12 -1.14
CA GLY A 54 12.55 -7.60 -0.56
C GLY A 54 13.63 -8.67 -0.41
N LEU A 55 13.28 -9.85 0.14
CA LEU A 55 14.20 -10.97 0.31
C LEU A 55 14.71 -11.52 -1.02
N VAL A 56 13.82 -11.69 -2.01
CA VAL A 56 14.19 -12.16 -3.34
C VAL A 56 15.11 -11.15 -4.03
N SER A 57 14.77 -9.86 -3.98
CA SER A 57 15.60 -8.80 -4.57
C SER A 57 16.99 -8.75 -3.91
N LEU A 58 17.04 -8.85 -2.58
CA LEU A 58 18.29 -8.89 -1.84
C LEU A 58 19.12 -10.12 -2.20
N ALA A 59 18.51 -11.30 -2.24
CA ALA A 59 19.17 -12.54 -2.64
C ALA A 59 19.72 -12.45 -4.08
N LEU A 60 18.98 -11.82 -5.00
CA LEU A 60 19.42 -11.63 -6.38
C LEU A 60 20.66 -10.74 -6.45
N VAL A 61 20.64 -9.60 -5.75
CA VAL A 61 21.79 -8.68 -5.69
C VAL A 61 22.99 -9.36 -5.05
N SER A 62 22.80 -10.09 -3.95
CA SER A 62 23.87 -10.86 -3.30
C SER A 62 24.44 -11.94 -4.22
N ALA A 63 23.60 -12.64 -4.97
CA ALA A 63 24.05 -13.65 -5.92
C ALA A 63 24.89 -13.04 -7.05
N ILE A 64 24.48 -11.90 -7.60
CA ILE A 64 25.24 -11.17 -8.63
C ILE A 64 26.60 -10.73 -8.06
N MET A 65 26.62 -10.14 -6.86
CA MET A 65 27.85 -9.69 -6.21
C MET A 65 28.82 -10.83 -5.87
N PHE A 66 28.32 -12.03 -5.60
CA PHE A 66 29.16 -13.21 -5.34
C PHE A 66 29.77 -13.77 -6.62
N VAL A 67 29.11 -13.58 -7.76
CA VAL A 67 29.56 -14.09 -9.07
C VAL A 67 30.54 -13.13 -9.75
N LEU A 68 30.41 -11.82 -9.53
CA LEU A 68 31.31 -10.79 -10.08
C LEU A 68 32.67 -10.76 -9.37
#